data_AF-A0A924C9M2-F1
#
_entry.id   AF-A0A924C9M2-F1
#
_cell.length_a   1.000
_cell.length_b   1.000
_cell.length_c   1.000
_cell.angle_alpha   90.00
_cell.angle_beta   90.00
_cell.angle_gamma   90.00
#
_symmetry.space_group_name_H-M   'P 1'
#
loop_
_entity.id
_entity.type
_entity.pdbx_description
1 polymer ?
#
loop_
_entity_poly.entity_id
_entity_poly.type
_entity_poly.pdbx_seq_one_letter_code
_entity_poly.pdbx_strand_id
1 'polypeptide(L)'
;MDKQSINIVWFKRDLRFTDHEPLHTAQQQTLPMLMLYFFEPSVMAYPDSDTRHWRFIYESLQDMQLKLKDKNAQLYIFHNEVEVVLHELQKKYEIKSIFSHVEVGNKITYDRDIAIQKFCSQHVIKWKEYQLNGVIRKLQSRSKWQQRWQQKMAELPKFVAETGWNILQLDNTFYD
;
A
#
# COMPACT_ATOMS: atom_id res chain seq x y z
N MET A 1 25.58 -7.66 -10.47
CA MET A 1 25.42 -6.64 -9.41
C MET A 1 24.26 -7.08 -8.55
N ASP A 2 24.48 -7.18 -7.25
CA ASP A 2 23.41 -7.56 -6.32
C ASP A 2 22.41 -6.40 -6.20
N LYS A 3 21.12 -6.71 -6.36
CA LYS A 3 20.05 -5.72 -6.25
C LYS A 3 19.88 -5.35 -4.78
N GLN A 4 19.72 -4.06 -4.49
CA GLN A 4 19.41 -3.62 -3.14
C GLN A 4 18.06 -4.20 -2.69
N SER A 5 18.04 -4.82 -1.51
CA SER A 5 16.82 -5.33 -0.89
C SER A 5 15.96 -4.21 -0.33
N ILE A 6 14.67 -4.22 -0.64
CA ILE A 6 13.73 -3.16 -0.23
C ILE A 6 12.41 -3.73 0.31
N ASN A 7 11.70 -2.90 1.06
CA ASN A 7 10.29 -3.09 1.41
C ASN A 7 9.42 -2.08 0.67
N ILE A 8 8.15 -2.42 0.45
CA ILE A 8 7.16 -1.51 -0.13
C ILE A 8 6.02 -1.30 0.86
N VAL A 9 5.63 -0.04 1.05
CA VAL A 9 4.36 0.32 1.68
C VAL A 9 3.41 0.76 0.57
N TRP A 10 2.38 -0.04 0.31
CA TRP A 10 1.39 0.22 -0.72
C TRP A 10 0.13 0.84 -0.11
N PHE A 11 -0.04 2.14 -0.36
CA PHE A 11 -1.24 2.88 0.00
C PHE A 11 -2.35 2.59 -1.02
N LYS A 12 -3.53 2.21 -0.50
CA LYS A 12 -4.74 1.96 -1.29
C LYS A 12 -5.80 3.01 -0.96
N ARG A 13 -6.75 2.70 -0.07
CA ARG A 13 -7.83 3.64 0.32
C ARG A 13 -7.53 4.45 1.57
N ASP A 14 -6.66 3.95 2.45
CA ASP A 14 -6.28 4.65 3.68
C ASP A 14 -5.09 5.59 3.42
N LEU A 15 -5.39 6.83 3.09
CA LEU A 15 -4.42 7.87 2.70
C LEU A 15 -4.05 8.75 3.91
N ARG A 16 -3.37 8.16 4.89
CA ARG A 16 -2.93 8.84 6.13
C ARG A 16 -1.66 8.22 6.69
N PHE A 17 -0.92 8.97 7.50
CA PHE A 17 0.27 8.48 8.20
C PHE A 17 0.00 8.08 9.66
N THR A 18 -0.97 8.72 10.31
CA THR A 18 -1.33 8.44 11.71
C THR A 18 -2.20 7.19 11.79
N ASP A 19 -1.91 6.32 12.76
CA ASP A 19 -2.66 5.07 12.96
C ASP A 19 -2.68 4.19 11.69
N HIS A 20 -1.51 3.99 11.11
CA HIS A 20 -1.33 3.29 9.84
C HIS A 20 -0.46 2.04 10.05
N GLU A 21 -1.10 0.92 10.34
CA GLU A 21 -0.45 -0.35 10.73
C GLU A 21 0.56 -0.90 9.70
N PRO A 22 0.32 -0.85 8.37
CA PRO A 22 1.31 -1.23 7.37
C PRO A 22 2.61 -0.44 7.46
N LEU A 23 2.49 0.88 7.62
CA LEU A 23 3.60 1.82 7.67
C LEU A 23 4.36 1.67 9.00
N HIS A 24 3.63 1.58 10.11
CA HIS A 24 4.19 1.26 11.42
C HIS A 24 5.03 -0.02 11.39
N THR A 25 4.50 -1.10 10.81
CA THR A 25 5.24 -2.36 10.74
C THR A 25 6.45 -2.27 9.82
N ALA A 26 6.32 -1.56 8.70
CA ALA A 26 7.40 -1.40 7.75
C ALA A 26 8.55 -0.55 8.35
N GLN A 27 8.25 0.44 9.20
CA GLN A 27 9.25 1.27 9.89
C GLN A 27 10.06 0.48 10.93
N GLN A 28 9.50 -0.62 11.45
CA GLN A 28 10.22 -1.54 12.35
C GLN A 28 11.17 -2.50 11.62
N GLN A 29 11.17 -2.50 10.28
CA GLN A 29 12.09 -3.31 9.49
C GLN A 29 13.43 -2.59 9.31
N THR A 30 14.50 -3.35 9.11
CA THR A 30 15.83 -2.80 8.85
C THR A 30 16.04 -2.37 7.39
N LEU A 31 15.28 -2.95 6.47
CA LEU A 31 15.39 -2.66 5.04
C LEU A 31 14.74 -1.30 4.70
N PRO A 32 15.31 -0.56 3.72
CA PRO A 32 14.72 0.67 3.24
C PRO A 32 13.34 0.42 2.64
N MET A 33 12.44 1.37 2.86
CA MET A 33 11.07 1.29 2.38
C MET A 33 10.78 2.27 1.24
N LEU A 34 9.96 1.82 0.31
CA LEU A 34 9.42 2.62 -0.78
C LEU A 34 7.91 2.79 -0.57
N MET A 35 7.45 4.04 -0.50
CA MET A 35 6.02 4.35 -0.34
C MET A 35 5.38 4.56 -1.70
N LEU A 36 4.35 3.77 -2.01
CA LEU A 36 3.73 3.73 -3.34
C LEU A 36 2.21 3.93 -3.29
N TYR A 37 1.69 4.62 -4.31
CA TYR A 37 0.29 4.66 -4.68
C TYR A 37 0.14 4.42 -6.19
N PHE A 38 -0.95 3.75 -6.60
CA PHE A 38 -1.22 3.44 -8.00
C PHE A 38 -2.61 3.94 -8.40
N PHE A 39 -2.64 4.84 -9.38
CA PHE A 39 -3.81 5.12 -10.20
C PHE A 39 -3.85 4.06 -11.31
N GLU A 40 -4.59 2.98 -11.07
CA GLU A 40 -4.70 1.86 -12.02
C GLU A 40 -5.73 2.20 -13.11
N PRO A 41 -5.36 2.30 -14.40
CA PRO A 41 -6.32 2.63 -15.47
C PRO A 41 -7.54 1.73 -15.50
N SER A 42 -7.36 0.43 -15.25
CA SER A 42 -8.44 -0.56 -15.18
C SER A 42 -9.48 -0.23 -14.09
N VAL A 43 -9.02 0.18 -12.90
CA VAL A 43 -9.88 0.56 -11.78
C VAL A 43 -10.53 1.92 -12.04
N MET A 44 -9.80 2.86 -12.61
CA MET A 44 -10.31 4.19 -12.94
C MET A 44 -11.43 4.19 -13.99
N ALA A 45 -11.35 3.26 -14.94
CA ALA A 45 -12.35 3.07 -15.99
C ALA A 45 -13.58 2.27 -15.54
N TYR A 46 -13.61 1.75 -14.31
CA TYR A 46 -14.72 0.93 -13.84
C TYR A 46 -16.01 1.77 -13.68
N PRO A 47 -17.21 1.23 -13.99
CA PRO A 47 -18.44 2.05 -14.11
C PRO A 47 -18.90 2.79 -12.85
N ASP A 48 -18.43 2.40 -11.67
CA ASP A 48 -18.76 3.04 -10.39
C ASP A 48 -17.82 4.20 -10.03
N SER A 49 -16.88 4.53 -10.93
CA SER A 49 -15.86 5.53 -10.73
C SER A 49 -16.17 6.81 -11.51
N ASP A 50 -15.80 7.95 -10.93
CA ASP A 50 -16.07 9.28 -11.47
C ASP A 50 -14.81 10.13 -11.27
N THR A 51 -14.59 11.11 -12.14
CA THR A 51 -13.43 12.02 -12.06
C THR A 51 -13.35 12.74 -10.71
N ARG A 52 -14.49 12.99 -10.05
CA ARG A 52 -14.55 13.57 -8.70
C ARG A 52 -13.94 12.67 -7.64
N HIS A 53 -14.14 11.34 -7.74
CA HIS A 53 -13.53 10.38 -6.82
C HIS A 53 -12.01 10.44 -6.94
N TRP A 54 -11.49 10.41 -8.17
CA TRP A 54 -10.05 10.44 -8.43
C TRP A 54 -9.40 11.77 -8.08
N ARG A 55 -10.11 12.89 -8.29
CA ARG A 55 -9.64 14.22 -7.86
C ARG A 55 -9.46 14.28 -6.34
N PHE A 56 -10.44 13.80 -5.57
CA PHE A 56 -10.34 13.77 -4.11
C PHE A 56 -9.14 12.93 -3.62
N ILE A 57 -8.91 11.77 -4.25
CA ILE A 57 -7.75 10.93 -3.93
C ILE A 57 -6.46 11.66 -4.28
N TYR A 58 -6.37 12.28 -5.47
CA TYR A 58 -5.18 13.03 -5.86
C TYR A 58 -4.86 14.16 -4.89
N GLU A 59 -5.86 14.97 -4.51
CA GLU A 59 -5.71 16.04 -3.52
C GLU A 59 -5.26 15.50 -2.15
N SER A 60 -5.78 14.34 -1.73
CA SER A 60 -5.33 13.66 -0.49
C SER A 60 -3.87 13.22 -0.57
N LEU A 61 -3.44 12.69 -1.72
CA LEU A 61 -2.04 12.30 -1.95
C LEU A 61 -1.11 13.53 -1.96
N GLN A 62 -1.56 14.66 -2.52
CA GLN A 62 -0.81 15.92 -2.46
C GLN A 62 -0.64 16.39 -1.02
N ASP A 63 -1.69 16.34 -0.19
CA ASP A 63 -1.60 16.67 1.24
C ASP A 63 -0.64 15.73 2.00
N MET A 64 -0.68 14.43 1.71
CA MET A 64 0.31 13.48 2.25
C MET A 64 1.74 13.85 1.81
N GLN A 65 1.96 14.16 0.54
CA GLN A 65 3.27 14.52 0.00
C GLN A 65 3.82 15.79 0.68
N LEU A 66 2.97 16.78 0.98
CA LEU A 66 3.37 17.99 1.71
C LEU A 66 3.94 17.66 3.10
N LYS A 67 3.34 16.71 3.83
CA LYS A 67 3.78 16.29 5.17
C LYS A 67 5.13 15.56 5.17
N LEU A 68 5.58 15.10 4.01
CA LEU A 68 6.86 14.41 3.80
C LEU A 68 8.02 15.35 3.42
N LYS A 69 7.74 16.59 3.01
CA LYS A 69 8.77 17.54 2.52
C LYS A 69 9.94 17.70 3.49
N ASP A 70 9.66 17.85 4.77
CA ASP A 70 10.69 18.08 5.79
C ASP A 70 11.42 16.80 6.22
N LYS A 71 11.03 15.64 5.68
CA LYS A 71 11.51 14.30 6.10
C LYS A 71 12.41 13.63 5.07
N ASN A 72 12.80 14.35 4.01
CA ASN A 72 13.53 13.81 2.85
C ASN A 72 12.87 12.52 2.29
N ALA A 73 11.54 12.52 2.34
CA ALA A 73 10.68 11.38 2.07
C ALA A 73 9.77 11.67 0.88
N GLN A 74 9.42 10.64 0.12
CA GLN A 74 8.54 10.79 -1.04
C GLN A 74 7.55 9.64 -1.13
N LEU A 75 6.29 9.98 -1.42
CA LEU A 75 5.26 9.05 -1.84
C LEU A 75 5.27 9.03 -3.37
N TYR A 76 5.64 7.90 -3.95
CA TYR A 76 5.68 7.74 -5.39
C TYR A 76 4.31 7.31 -5.91
N ILE A 77 3.79 8.08 -6.85
CA ILE A 77 2.47 7.90 -7.45
C ILE A 77 2.67 7.44 -8.88
N PHE A 78 2.05 6.34 -9.27
CA PHE A 78 2.12 5.79 -10.63
C PHE A 78 0.74 5.76 -11.27
N HIS A 79 0.66 6.09 -12.56
CA HIS A 79 -0.55 5.88 -13.37
C HIS A 79 -0.35 4.65 -14.26
N ASN A 80 -0.43 3.46 -13.65
CA ASN A 80 -0.23 2.17 -14.30
C ASN A 80 -0.81 1.05 -13.41
N GLU A 81 -0.94 -0.15 -13.96
CA GLU A 81 -1.35 -1.33 -13.20
C GLU A 81 -0.26 -1.74 -12.20
N VAL A 82 -0.66 -2.19 -11.00
CA VAL A 82 0.27 -2.50 -9.90
C VAL A 82 1.32 -3.55 -10.32
N GLU A 83 0.89 -4.62 -11.00
CA GLU A 83 1.78 -5.71 -11.41
C GLU A 83 2.88 -5.24 -12.37
N VAL A 84 2.55 -4.32 -13.30
CA VAL A 84 3.51 -3.75 -14.26
C VAL A 84 4.60 -2.99 -13.52
N VAL A 85 4.22 -2.11 -12.59
CA VAL A 85 5.20 -1.31 -11.84
C VAL A 85 6.03 -2.21 -10.92
N LEU A 86 5.44 -3.21 -10.27
CA LEU A 86 6.19 -4.17 -9.45
C LEU A 86 7.20 -4.97 -10.28
N HIS A 87 6.88 -5.32 -11.52
CA HIS A 87 7.83 -5.93 -12.45
C HIS A 87 9.02 -5.01 -12.75
N GLU A 88 8.77 -3.72 -13.05
CA GLU A 88 9.84 -2.76 -13.29
C GLU A 88 10.71 -2.54 -12.05
N LEU A 89 10.09 -2.47 -10.86
CA LEU A 89 10.81 -2.37 -9.59
C LEU A 89 11.69 -3.62 -9.36
N GLN A 90 11.19 -4.82 -9.64
CA GLN A 90 11.98 -6.06 -9.51
C GLN A 90 13.19 -6.09 -10.46
N LYS A 91 13.21 -5.32 -11.55
CA LYS A 91 14.42 -5.23 -12.40
C LYS A 91 15.56 -4.51 -11.68
N LYS A 92 15.25 -3.51 -10.85
CA LYS A 92 16.24 -2.65 -10.15
C LYS A 92 16.50 -3.09 -8.71
N TYR A 93 15.50 -3.61 -8.02
CA TYR A 93 15.54 -3.92 -6.59
C TYR A 93 15.14 -5.37 -6.32
N GLU A 94 15.52 -5.88 -5.15
CA GLU A 94 15.00 -7.14 -4.63
C GLU A 94 13.88 -6.83 -3.62
N ILE A 95 12.63 -6.97 -4.03
CA ILE A 95 11.49 -6.67 -3.16
C ILE A 95 11.32 -7.83 -2.16
N LYS A 96 11.54 -7.55 -0.86
CA LYS A 96 11.41 -8.57 0.19
C LYS A 96 10.01 -8.65 0.76
N SER A 97 9.39 -7.51 1.04
CA SER A 97 8.04 -7.45 1.59
C SER A 97 7.22 -6.32 1.01
N ILE A 98 5.90 -6.54 0.94
CA ILE A 98 4.89 -5.51 0.66
C ILE A 98 4.00 -5.42 1.89
N PHE A 99 3.71 -4.22 2.35
CA PHE A 99 2.80 -3.94 3.45
C PHE A 99 1.66 -3.06 2.93
N SER A 100 0.41 -3.48 3.16
CA SER A 100 -0.75 -2.68 2.76
C SER A 100 -1.93 -2.93 3.67
N HIS A 101 -2.90 -2.02 3.68
CA HIS A 101 -4.22 -2.39 4.19
C HIS A 101 -4.91 -3.36 3.23
N VAL A 102 -5.73 -4.24 3.79
CA VAL A 102 -6.68 -5.05 3.04
C VAL A 102 -7.62 -4.10 2.28
N GLU A 103 -7.77 -4.29 0.96
CA GLU A 103 -8.73 -3.48 0.22
C GLU A 103 -10.15 -4.03 0.35
N VAL A 104 -11.08 -3.18 0.74
CA VAL A 104 -12.51 -3.47 0.70
C VAL A 104 -13.10 -2.72 -0.49
N GLY A 105 -13.04 -3.36 -1.67
CA GLY A 105 -13.54 -2.81 -2.92
C GLY A 105 -14.31 -3.86 -3.73
N ASN A 106 -14.58 -3.53 -4.98
CA ASN A 106 -15.35 -4.38 -5.89
C ASN A 106 -14.51 -5.51 -6.50
N LYS A 107 -15.14 -6.31 -7.36
CA LYS A 107 -14.51 -7.50 -7.96
C LYS A 107 -13.17 -7.16 -8.64
N ILE A 108 -13.07 -6.02 -9.33
CA ILE A 108 -11.83 -5.61 -10.01
C ILE A 108 -10.62 -5.49 -9.08
N THR A 109 -10.78 -4.85 -7.91
CA THR A 109 -9.67 -4.72 -6.95
C THR A 109 -9.44 -6.01 -6.15
N TYR A 110 -10.46 -6.87 -6.03
CA TYR A 110 -10.28 -8.24 -5.52
C TYR A 110 -9.49 -9.13 -6.47
N ASP A 111 -9.80 -9.10 -7.77
CA ASP A 111 -9.08 -9.86 -8.80
C ASP A 111 -7.63 -9.38 -8.89
N ARG A 112 -7.39 -8.06 -8.83
CA ARG A 112 -6.05 -7.49 -8.72
C ARG A 112 -5.32 -8.02 -7.49
N ASP A 113 -5.92 -8.00 -6.31
CA ASP A 113 -5.26 -8.55 -5.11
C ASP A 113 -4.93 -10.05 -5.29
N ILE A 114 -5.77 -10.84 -5.96
CA ILE A 114 -5.45 -12.24 -6.29
C ILE A 114 -4.22 -12.33 -7.21
N ALA A 115 -4.16 -11.50 -8.26
CA ALA A 115 -3.03 -11.46 -9.17
C ALA A 115 -1.73 -11.07 -8.44
N ILE A 116 -1.76 -10.02 -7.61
CA ILE A 116 -0.60 -9.58 -6.83
C ILE A 116 -0.18 -10.63 -5.80
N GLN A 117 -1.12 -11.36 -5.19
CA GLN A 117 -0.78 -12.47 -4.30
C GLN A 117 -0.02 -13.57 -5.05
N LYS A 118 -0.43 -13.90 -6.27
CA LYS A 118 0.25 -14.88 -7.13
C LYS A 118 1.65 -14.38 -7.53
N PHE A 119 1.76 -13.13 -7.96
CA PHE A 119 3.04 -12.48 -8.26
C PHE A 119 4.00 -12.56 -7.06
N CYS A 120 3.52 -12.20 -5.87
CA CYS A 120 4.33 -12.25 -4.65
C CYS A 120 4.81 -13.68 -4.35
N SER A 121 3.95 -14.68 -4.50
CA SER A 121 4.33 -16.08 -4.30
C SER A 121 5.39 -16.56 -5.31
N GLN A 122 5.28 -16.17 -6.58
CA GLN A 122 6.25 -16.54 -7.63
C GLN A 122 7.63 -15.91 -7.40
N HIS A 123 7.66 -14.70 -6.86
CA HIS A 123 8.90 -13.93 -6.63
C HIS A 123 9.40 -14.00 -5.18
N VAL A 124 8.80 -14.86 -4.33
CA VAL A 124 9.18 -15.03 -2.91
C VAL A 124 9.10 -13.72 -2.12
N ILE A 125 8.11 -12.89 -2.44
CA ILE A 125 7.83 -11.62 -1.76
C ILE A 125 6.82 -11.86 -0.65
N LYS A 126 7.10 -11.37 0.56
CA LYS A 126 6.16 -11.45 1.68
C LYS A 126 5.15 -10.31 1.64
N TRP A 127 3.95 -10.56 1.13
CA TRP A 127 2.86 -9.60 1.23
C TRP A 127 2.11 -9.74 2.56
N LYS A 128 2.08 -8.67 3.35
CA LYS A 128 1.32 -8.57 4.60
C LYS A 128 0.19 -7.56 4.44
N GLU A 129 -1.04 -8.05 4.59
CA GLU A 129 -2.22 -7.21 4.57
C GLU A 129 -2.79 -7.01 5.98
N TYR A 130 -3.21 -5.78 6.29
CA TYR A 130 -3.71 -5.38 7.59
C TYR A 130 -5.17 -4.92 7.51
N GLN A 131 -6.00 -5.36 8.44
CA GLN A 131 -7.41 -4.98 8.47
C GLN A 131 -7.55 -3.52 8.92
N LEU A 132 -8.17 -2.68 8.10
CA LEU A 132 -8.40 -1.26 8.40
C LEU A 132 -9.68 -1.03 9.22
N ASN A 133 -10.76 -1.70 8.85
CA ASN A 133 -12.10 -1.41 9.36
C ASN A 133 -12.82 -2.70 9.75
N GLY A 134 -14.13 -2.61 10.01
CA GLY A 134 -14.91 -3.77 10.43
C GLY A 134 -15.18 -4.85 9.39
N VAL A 135 -14.79 -4.63 8.13
CA VAL A 135 -15.03 -5.58 7.06
C VAL A 135 -13.90 -6.61 7.03
N ILE A 136 -14.28 -7.87 7.19
CA ILE A 136 -13.37 -9.01 7.12
C ILE A 136 -13.59 -9.71 5.78
N ARG A 137 -12.60 -9.64 4.89
CA ARG A 137 -12.66 -10.34 3.60
C ARG A 137 -12.60 -11.86 3.80
N LYS A 138 -13.22 -12.58 2.86
CA LYS A 138 -13.28 -14.07 2.83
C LYS A 138 -13.91 -14.69 4.09
N LEU A 139 -14.74 -13.94 4.82
CA LEU A 139 -15.42 -14.42 6.01
C LEU A 139 -16.53 -15.41 5.63
N GLN A 140 -16.37 -16.68 6.01
CA GLN A 140 -17.33 -17.75 5.69
C GLN A 140 -18.64 -17.66 6.50
N SER A 141 -18.59 -17.05 7.69
CA SER A 141 -19.76 -16.89 8.57
C SER A 141 -19.66 -15.64 9.43
N ARG A 142 -20.80 -14.97 9.61
CA ARG A 142 -20.92 -13.76 10.45
C ARG A 142 -21.22 -14.04 11.92
N SER A 143 -21.35 -15.30 12.33
CA SER A 143 -21.71 -15.66 13.73
C SER A 143 -20.76 -15.07 14.77
N LYS A 144 -19.47 -14.97 14.45
CA LYS A 144 -18.45 -14.36 15.33
C LYS A 144 -18.00 -12.97 14.86
N TRP A 145 -18.72 -12.36 13.90
CA TRP A 145 -18.28 -11.09 13.31
C TRP A 145 -18.23 -9.96 14.35
N GLN A 146 -19.27 -9.82 15.18
CA GLN A 146 -19.32 -8.76 16.19
C GLN A 146 -18.15 -8.87 17.19
N GLN A 147 -17.83 -10.08 17.66
CA GLN A 147 -16.69 -10.30 18.55
C GLN A 147 -15.36 -9.90 17.89
N ARG A 148 -15.13 -10.32 16.65
CA ARG A 148 -13.92 -9.97 15.89
C ARG A 148 -13.82 -8.47 15.61
N TRP A 149 -14.96 -7.84 15.31
CA TRP A 149 -15.06 -6.40 15.13
C TRP A 149 -14.69 -5.66 16.41
N GLN A 150 -15.29 -6.02 17.55
CA GLN A 150 -15.00 -5.42 18.85
C GLN A 150 -13.52 -5.57 19.21
N GLN A 151 -12.95 -6.76 18.99
CA GLN A 151 -11.52 -6.99 19.22
C GLN A 151 -10.66 -6.05 18.37
N LYS A 152 -10.93 -5.92 17.07
CA LYS A 152 -10.14 -5.05 16.18
C LYS A 152 -10.29 -3.56 16.54
N MET A 153 -11.50 -3.11 16.85
CA MET A 153 -11.75 -1.69 17.20
C MET A 153 -11.19 -1.30 18.58
N ALA A 154 -10.96 -2.28 19.47
CA ALA A 154 -10.36 -2.07 20.78
C ALA A 154 -8.82 -2.14 20.77
N GLU A 155 -8.19 -2.41 19.62
CA GLU A 155 -6.74 -2.41 19.51
C GLU A 155 -6.16 -1.00 19.73
N LEU A 156 -4.97 -0.94 20.33
CA LEU A 156 -4.27 0.32 20.51
C LEU A 156 -3.84 0.90 19.14
N PRO A 157 -3.95 2.23 18.95
CA PRO A 157 -3.53 2.87 17.72
C PRO A 157 -2.07 2.58 17.37
N LYS A 158 -1.78 2.46 16.07
CA LYS A 158 -0.44 2.17 15.54
C LYS A 158 0.26 3.45 15.12
N PHE A 159 0.98 4.05 16.07
CA PHE A 159 1.71 5.29 15.81
C PHE A 159 2.96 5.04 14.95
N VAL A 160 3.14 5.89 13.94
CA VAL A 160 4.32 5.97 13.08
C VAL A 160 5.24 7.03 13.66
N ALA A 161 6.54 6.75 13.77
CA ALA A 161 7.45 7.72 14.37
C ALA A 161 7.69 8.90 13.42
N GLU A 162 7.89 10.09 13.96
CA GLU A 162 8.08 11.30 13.13
C GLU A 162 9.48 11.38 12.51
N THR A 163 10.45 10.65 13.06
CA THR A 163 11.87 10.66 12.68
C THR A 163 12.42 9.24 12.49
N GLY A 164 13.65 9.13 11.97
CA GLY A 164 14.34 7.84 11.81
C GLY A 164 13.79 6.98 10.67
N TRP A 165 13.25 7.60 9.61
CA TRP A 165 12.72 6.87 8.47
C TRP A 165 13.87 6.37 7.59
N ASN A 166 13.83 5.09 7.24
CA ASN A 166 14.72 4.50 6.25
C ASN A 166 13.99 4.46 4.88
N ILE A 167 13.92 5.60 4.19
CA ILE A 167 13.18 5.73 2.92
C ILE A 167 14.13 5.55 1.74
N LEU A 168 13.71 4.73 0.77
CA LEU A 168 14.32 4.65 -0.54
C LEU A 168 13.79 5.76 -1.45
N GLN A 169 14.70 6.49 -2.10
CA GLN A 169 14.37 7.38 -3.20
C GLN A 169 14.58 6.64 -4.54
N LEU A 170 13.58 6.69 -5.41
CA LEU A 170 13.70 6.22 -6.78
C LEU A 170 14.51 7.23 -7.59
N ASP A 171 15.31 6.70 -8.51
CA ASP A 171 15.96 7.49 -9.55
C ASP A 171 14.89 8.16 -10.43
N ASN A 172 15.12 9.42 -10.82
CA ASN A 172 14.23 10.20 -11.69
C ASN A 172 13.93 9.48 -13.02
N THR A 173 14.87 8.67 -13.52
CA THR A 173 14.72 7.86 -14.74
C THR A 173 13.68 6.73 -14.62
N PHE A 174 13.07 6.51 -13.45
CA PHE A 174 11.99 5.53 -13.29
C PHE A 174 10.63 6.08 -13.76
N TYR A 175 10.51 7.40 -13.95
CA TYR A 175 9.29 8.06 -14.43
C TYR A 175 9.29 8.40 -15.92
N ASP A 176 10.44 8.30 -16.59
CA ASP A 176 10.61 8.53 -18.03
C ASP A 176 10.24 7.28 -18.85
#